data_AF-A0A971V2Z2-F1
#
_entry.id   AF-A0A971V2Z2-F1
#
_cell.length_a   1.000
_cell.length_b   1.000
_cell.length_c   1.000
_cell.angle_alpha   90.00
_cell.angle_beta   90.00
_cell.angle_gamma   90.00
#
_symmetry.space_group_name_H-M   'P 1'
#
loop_
_entity.id
_entity.type
_entity.pdbx_description
1 polymer ?
#
loop_
_entity_poly.entity_id
_entity_poly.type
_entity_poly.pdbx_seq_one_letter_code
_entity_poly.pdbx_strand_id
1 'polypeptide(L)'
;MSFLKITEQPSLYDNLEQKSLLDILTEINREDQKVALAVQKTIPEIEKLTTGIVERMHRGGRLFYIGAGTSGRLGVLDASEIPPTFG
;
A
#
# COMPACT_ATOMS: atom_id res chain seq x y z
N MET A 1 -17.01 -17.74 -10.72
CA MET A 1 -15.55 -17.89 -10.80
C MET A 1 -14.99 -17.93 -9.39
N SER A 2 -14.03 -18.82 -9.13
CA SER A 2 -13.30 -18.87 -7.84
C SER A 2 -12.50 -17.58 -7.66
N PHE A 3 -12.58 -16.96 -6.48
CA PHE A 3 -11.73 -15.82 -6.12
C PHE A 3 -10.28 -16.29 -6.02
N LEU A 4 -9.40 -15.74 -6.87
CA LEU A 4 -7.98 -16.06 -6.84
C LEU A 4 -7.28 -15.20 -5.77
N LYS A 5 -6.70 -15.84 -4.76
CA LYS A 5 -5.93 -15.17 -3.70
C LYS A 5 -4.49 -14.92 -4.18
N ILE A 6 -4.29 -13.87 -4.98
CA ILE A 6 -2.97 -13.53 -5.57
C ILE A 6 -1.88 -13.40 -4.48
N THR A 7 -2.21 -12.82 -3.32
CA THR A 7 -1.26 -12.62 -2.21
C THR A 7 -0.79 -13.91 -1.55
N GLU A 8 -1.49 -15.02 -1.77
CA GLU A 8 -1.15 -16.34 -1.22
C GLU A 8 -0.49 -17.26 -2.26
N GLN A 9 -0.20 -16.74 -3.45
CA GLN A 9 0.48 -17.50 -4.49
C GLN A 9 2.00 -17.58 -4.22
N PRO A 10 2.67 -18.62 -4.71
CA PRO A 10 4.12 -18.66 -4.74
C PRO A 10 4.71 -17.42 -5.42
N SER A 11 5.89 -17.01 -4.98
CA SER A 11 6.67 -15.94 -5.59
C SER A 11 7.01 -16.26 -7.05
N LEU A 12 7.36 -15.23 -7.82
CA LEU A 12 7.95 -15.39 -9.17
C LEU A 12 9.42 -15.86 -9.12
N TYR A 13 9.98 -16.02 -7.92
CA TYR A 13 11.36 -16.37 -7.68
C TYR A 13 11.45 -17.64 -6.83
N ASP A 14 12.32 -18.56 -7.24
CA ASP A 14 12.61 -19.82 -6.56
C ASP A 14 14.05 -19.87 -6.05
N ASN A 15 14.33 -20.83 -5.16
CA ASN A 15 15.67 -21.16 -4.66
C ASN A 15 16.43 -19.93 -4.12
N LEU A 16 15.74 -19.04 -3.40
CA LEU A 16 16.30 -17.78 -2.91
C LEU A 16 17.56 -18.00 -2.06
N GLU A 17 17.59 -19.09 -1.29
CA GLU A 17 18.70 -19.50 -0.45
C GLU A 17 19.98 -19.88 -1.21
N GLN A 18 19.88 -20.11 -2.52
CA GLN A 18 21.01 -20.43 -3.40
C GLN A 18 21.54 -19.20 -4.15
N LYS A 19 20.84 -18.06 -4.07
CA LYS A 19 21.21 -16.83 -4.78
C LYS A 19 22.27 -16.05 -4.03
N SER A 20 23.05 -15.25 -4.76
CA SER A 20 23.95 -14.29 -4.13
C SER A 20 23.14 -13.19 -3.44
N LEU A 21 23.73 -12.54 -2.43
CA LEU A 21 23.11 -11.39 -1.77
C LEU A 21 22.80 -10.26 -2.76
N LEU A 22 23.68 -10.03 -3.74
CA LEU A 22 23.47 -9.02 -4.77
C LEU A 22 22.24 -9.33 -5.61
N ASP A 23 22.04 -10.58 -5.99
CA ASP A 23 20.87 -11.00 -6.78
C ASP A 23 19.59 -10.79 -5.97
N ILE A 24 19.55 -11.22 -4.71
CA ILE A 24 18.36 -11.06 -3.84
C ILE A 24 17.98 -9.58 -3.70
N LEU A 25 18.95 -8.70 -3.40
CA LEU A 25 18.68 -7.27 -3.26
C LEU A 25 18.22 -6.64 -4.58
N THR A 26 18.81 -7.05 -5.70
CA THR A 26 18.42 -6.57 -7.04
C THR A 26 17.00 -7.01 -7.40
N GLU A 27 16.63 -8.25 -7.07
CA GLU A 27 15.31 -8.80 -7.31
C GLU A 27 14.23 -8.15 -6.45
N ILE A 28 14.50 -7.91 -5.16
CA ILE A 28 13.60 -7.15 -4.28
C ILE A 28 13.35 -5.75 -4.86
N ASN A 29 14.42 -5.02 -5.23
CA ASN A 29 14.26 -3.69 -5.79
C ASN A 29 13.46 -3.70 -7.10
N ARG A 30 13.62 -4.74 -7.93
CA ARG A 30 12.84 -4.91 -9.16
C ARG A 30 11.35 -5.13 -8.88
N GLU A 31 10.99 -5.86 -7.83
CA GLU A 31 9.60 -6.01 -7.43
C GLU A 31 9.03 -4.71 -6.85
N ASP A 32 9.80 -3.98 -6.04
CA ASP A 32 9.38 -2.70 -5.46
C ASP A 32 9.05 -1.66 -6.54
N GLN A 33 9.79 -1.63 -7.65
CA GLN A 33 9.51 -0.75 -8.79
C GLN A 33 8.11 -0.97 -9.39
N LYS A 34 7.54 -2.18 -9.28
CA LYS A 34 6.20 -2.47 -9.80
C LYS A 34 5.10 -1.80 -8.97
N VAL A 35 5.37 -1.45 -7.71
CA VAL A 35 4.39 -0.84 -6.81
C VAL A 35 3.92 0.50 -7.37
N ALA A 36 4.84 1.38 -7.75
CA ALA A 36 4.49 2.69 -8.31
C ALA A 36 3.64 2.56 -9.59
N LEU A 37 3.98 1.60 -10.46
CA LEU A 37 3.21 1.32 -11.68
C LEU A 37 1.81 0.77 -11.38
N ALA A 38 1.65 -0.01 -10.30
CA ALA A 38 0.35 -0.49 -9.86
C ALA A 38 -0.50 0.65 -9.28
N VAL A 39 0.09 1.50 -8.43
CA VAL A 39 -0.58 2.69 -7.86
C VAL A 39 -1.04 3.64 -8.95
N GLN A 40 -0.22 3.87 -9.99
CA GLN A 40 -0.58 4.72 -11.13
C GLN A 40 -1.91 4.31 -11.77
N LYS A 41 -2.16 3.00 -11.88
CA LYS A 41 -3.40 2.47 -12.48
C LYS A 41 -4.64 2.73 -11.62
N THR A 42 -4.46 3.02 -10.33
CA THR A 42 -5.53 3.25 -9.35
C THR A 42 -5.81 4.73 -9.06
N ILE A 43 -5.13 5.64 -9.77
CA ILE A 43 -5.31 7.09 -9.59
C ILE A 43 -6.79 7.51 -9.73
N PRO A 44 -7.60 7.02 -10.69
CA PRO A 44 -9.01 7.39 -10.80
C PRO A 44 -9.83 7.04 -9.54
N GLU A 45 -9.56 5.88 -8.92
CA GLU A 45 -10.22 5.46 -7.68
C GLU A 45 -9.76 6.28 -6.48
N ILE A 46 -8.47 6.62 -6.42
CA ILE A 46 -7.91 7.51 -5.39
C ILE A 46 -8.53 8.91 -5.50
N GLU A 47 -8.68 9.45 -6.70
CA GLU A 47 -9.36 10.74 -6.95
C GLU A 47 -10.79 10.69 -6.40
N LYS A 48 -11.58 9.68 -6.80
CA LYS A 48 -12.95 9.52 -6.32
C LYS A 48 -13.04 9.43 -4.79
N LEU A 49 -12.12 8.70 -4.17
CA LEU A 49 -12.04 8.56 -2.71
C LEU A 49 -11.72 9.91 -2.04
N THR A 50 -10.68 10.58 -2.52
CA THR A 50 -10.17 11.83 -1.92
C THR A 50 -11.19 12.97 -2.07
N THR A 51 -11.87 13.11 -3.21
CA THR A 51 -12.99 14.06 -3.37
C THR A 51 -14.05 13.87 -2.28
N GLY A 52 -14.46 12.62 -2.04
CA GLY A 52 -15.44 12.31 -1.01
C GLY A 52 -14.94 12.50 0.43
N ILE A 53 -13.64 12.35 0.67
CA ILE A 53 -13.02 12.62 1.98
C ILE A 53 -13.00 14.13 2.24
N VAL A 54 -12.51 14.94 1.28
CA VAL A 54 -12.40 16.40 1.41
C VAL A 54 -13.73 17.04 1.78
N GLU A 55 -14.82 16.67 1.08
CA GLU A 55 -16.16 17.16 1.41
C GLU A 55 -16.58 16.83 2.86
N ARG A 56 -16.25 15.64 3.36
CA ARG A 56 -16.58 15.23 4.73
C ARG A 56 -15.75 15.97 5.76
N MET A 57 -14.46 16.18 5.48
CA MET A 57 -13.56 16.93 6.36
C MET A 57 -14.04 18.38 6.50
N HIS A 58 -14.45 19.04 5.42
CA HIS A 58 -15.03 20.40 5.49
C HIS A 58 -16.30 20.50 6.34
N ARG A 59 -17.06 19.41 6.47
CA ARG A 59 -18.24 19.33 7.34
C ARG A 59 -17.91 18.94 8.79
N GLY A 60 -16.64 18.95 9.19
CA GLY A 60 -16.19 18.54 10.53
C GLY A 60 -16.17 17.01 10.74
N GLY A 61 -16.10 16.24 9.65
CA GLY A 61 -15.97 14.80 9.68
C GLY A 61 -14.62 14.31 10.20
N ARG A 62 -14.48 12.99 10.34
CA ARG A 62 -13.25 12.32 10.76
C ARG A 62 -12.94 11.18 9.79
N LEU A 63 -11.66 10.92 9.56
CA LEU A 63 -11.16 9.78 8.80
C LEU A 63 -10.70 8.68 9.77
N PHE A 64 -11.13 7.44 9.52
CA PHE A 64 -10.76 6.29 10.33
C PHE A 64 -10.13 5.22 9.44
N TYR A 65 -8.89 4.84 9.74
CA TYR A 65 -8.26 3.65 9.18
C TYR A 65 -8.49 2.45 10.12
N ILE A 66 -8.86 1.30 9.57
CA ILE A 66 -9.14 0.08 10.33
C ILE A 66 -8.42 -1.09 9.65
N GLY A 67 -7.64 -1.85 10.42
CA GLY A 67 -6.90 -3.00 9.90
C GLY A 67 -6.15 -3.76 11.00
N ALA A 68 -5.62 -4.93 10.65
CA ALA A 68 -4.78 -5.75 11.51
C ALA A 68 -3.35 -5.86 10.95
N GLY A 69 -2.40 -6.29 11.78
CA GLY A 69 -1.01 -6.53 11.36
C GLY A 69 -0.35 -5.30 10.72
N THR A 70 0.38 -5.50 9.62
CA THR A 70 1.08 -4.42 8.89
C THR A 70 0.14 -3.34 8.39
N SER A 71 -1.02 -3.71 7.84
CA SER A 71 -2.00 -2.74 7.31
C SER A 71 -2.52 -1.81 8.41
N GLY A 72 -2.83 -2.35 9.61
CA GLY A 72 -3.26 -1.53 10.75
C GLY A 72 -2.17 -0.56 11.22
N ARG A 73 -0.91 -1.03 11.28
CA ARG A 73 0.23 -0.19 11.68
C ARG A 73 0.52 0.94 10.70
N LEU A 74 0.38 0.70 9.38
CA LEU A 74 0.50 1.76 8.37
C LEU A 74 -0.60 2.82 8.51
N GLY A 75 -1.83 2.43 8.86
CA GLY A 75 -2.89 3.40 9.18
C GLY A 75 -2.58 4.25 10.41
N VAL A 76 -1.99 3.65 11.46
CA VAL A 76 -1.54 4.41 12.65
C VAL A 76 -0.41 5.37 12.29
N LEU A 77 0.56 4.93 11.47
CA LEU A 77 1.66 5.76 11.00
C LEU A 77 1.14 7.01 10.28
N ASP A 78 0.31 6.85 9.25
CA ASP A 78 -0.26 7.96 8.48
C ASP A 78 -1.06 8.91 9.38
N ALA A 79 -1.97 8.39 10.21
CA ALA A 79 -2.77 9.20 11.10
C ALA A 79 -1.94 9.99 12.13
N SER A 80 -0.81 9.43 12.58
CA SER A 80 0.09 10.10 13.53
C SER A 80 0.87 11.27 12.91
N GLU A 81 1.08 11.23 11.59
CA GLU A 81 1.79 12.28 10.85
C GLU A 81 0.88 13.45 10.46
N ILE A 82 -0.45 13.27 10.46
CA ILE A 82 -1.40 14.34 10.08
C ILE A 82 -1.29 15.58 10.98
N PRO A 83 -1.40 15.50 12.33
CA PRO A 83 -1.31 16.68 13.18
C PRO A 83 0.00 17.48 13.06
N PRO A 84 1.20 16.85 13.13
CA PRO A 84 2.44 17.62 12.99
C PRO A 84 2.67 18.17 11.57
N THR A 85 2.05 17.58 10.54
CA THR A 85 2.19 18.05 9.15
C THR A 85 1.22 19.18 8.80
N PHE A 86 -0.01 19.13 9.31
CA PHE A 86 -1.09 20.02 8.87
C PHE A 86 -1.68 20.94 9.96
N GLY A 87 -1.29 20.76 11.24
CA GLY A 87 -1.77 21.55 12.39
C GLY A 87 -2.91 20.89 13.16
#